data_AF-A0A1V5F1K3-F1
#
_entry.id   AF-A0A1V5F1K3-F1
#
_cell.length_a   1.000
_cell.length_b   1.000
_cell.length_c   1.000
_cell.angle_alpha   90.00
_cell.angle_beta   90.00
_cell.angle_gamma   90.00
#
_symmetry.space_group_name_H-M   'P 1'
#
loop_
_entity.id
_entity.type
_entity.pdbx_description
1 polymer ?
#
loop_
_entity_poly.entity_id
_entity_poly.type
_entity_poly.pdbx_seq_one_letter_code
_entity_poly.pdbx_strand_id
1 'polypeptide(L)'
;MERIWLRASGLTNAELALWIVVAAVAIEAATALLRFGLGLRAARQTRFLARWTGGLRVHHGYIGAALLICAPWLSSQGPRQATIFVGGALALSDALHHLLVLWPLTGSPEFDWRYPQGKEGPR
;
A
#
# COMPACT_ATOMS: atom_id res chain seq x y z
N MET A 1 21.76 33.89 -15.27
CA MET A 1 20.60 33.09 -15.75
C MET A 1 20.96 31.60 -15.82
N GLU A 2 21.52 31.02 -14.75
CA GLU A 2 22.11 29.66 -14.80
C GLU A 2 21.52 28.70 -13.75
N ARG A 3 20.53 29.16 -12.97
CA ARG A 3 19.95 28.40 -11.85
C ARG A 3 18.49 27.98 -12.02
N ILE A 4 17.89 28.24 -13.18
CA ILE A 4 16.46 27.95 -13.43
C ILE A 4 16.26 26.62 -14.17
N TRP A 5 17.28 26.10 -14.87
CA TRP A 5 17.18 24.89 -15.68
C TRP A 5 17.59 23.57 -14.99
N LEU A 6 18.16 23.63 -13.78
CA LEU A 6 18.60 22.45 -13.02
C LEU A 6 17.49 21.76 -12.20
N ARG A 7 16.21 22.13 -12.39
CA ARG A 7 15.05 21.44 -11.79
C ARG A 7 14.04 20.95 -12.84
N ALA A 8 14.53 20.58 -14.02
CA ALA A 8 13.84 19.62 -14.89
C ALA A 8 14.05 18.17 -14.42
N SER A 9 14.92 17.93 -13.43
CA SER A 9 15.25 16.61 -12.93
C SER A 9 14.22 16.15 -11.90
N GLY A 10 13.48 15.09 -12.23
CA GLY A 10 12.77 14.30 -11.23
C GLY A 10 13.72 13.77 -10.14
N LEU A 11 13.18 13.16 -9.09
CA LEU A 11 13.97 12.58 -8.00
C LEU A 11 15.01 11.60 -8.55
N THR A 12 16.21 11.56 -7.96
CA THR A 12 17.15 10.47 -8.19
C THR A 12 16.55 9.15 -7.70
N ASN A 13 17.04 8.01 -8.19
CA ASN A 13 16.55 6.71 -7.74
C ASN A 13 16.75 6.50 -6.22
N ALA A 14 17.84 7.03 -5.66
CA ALA A 14 18.12 6.96 -4.23
C ALA A 14 17.14 7.82 -3.42
N GLU A 15 16.87 9.05 -3.85
CA GLU A 15 15.87 9.91 -3.20
C GLU A 15 14.47 9.31 -3.30
N LEU A 16 14.09 8.80 -4.47
CA LEU A 16 12.79 8.14 -4.67
C LEU A 16 12.64 6.92 -3.74
N ALA A 17 13.66 6.07 -3.64
CA ALA A 17 13.65 4.92 -2.73
C ALA A 17 13.56 5.36 -1.26
N LEU A 18 14.32 6.37 -0.84
CA LEU A 18 14.26 6.91 0.52
C LEU A 18 12.85 7.42 0.85
N TRP A 19 12.26 8.21 -0.05
CA TRP A 19 10.92 8.74 0.15
C TRP A 19 9.85 7.65 0.15
N ILE A 20 10.00 6.58 -0.64
CA ILE A 20 9.15 5.39 -0.58
C ILE A 20 9.19 4.76 0.81
N VAL A 21 10.39 4.58 1.38
CA VAL A 21 10.53 3.99 2.73
C VAL A 21 9.88 4.88 3.78
N VAL A 22 10.15 6.19 3.74
CA VAL A 22 9.54 7.15 4.69
C VAL A 22 8.01 7.14 4.59
N ALA A 23 7.47 7.17 3.37
CA ALA A 23 6.03 7.12 3.14
C ALA A 23 5.44 5.78 3.58
N ALA A 24 6.10 4.66 3.30
CA ALA A 24 5.65 3.33 3.72
C ALA A 24 5.56 3.21 5.24
N VAL A 25 6.56 3.72 5.96
CA VAL A 25 6.55 3.75 7.44
C VAL A 25 5.42 4.64 7.96
N ALA A 26 5.18 5.80 7.35
CA ALA A 26 4.08 6.68 7.75
C ALA A 26 2.70 6.05 7.52
N ILE A 27 2.49 5.42 6.36
CA ILE A 27 1.25 4.69 6.04
C ILE A 27 1.08 3.50 7.00
N GLU A 28 2.16 2.78 7.30
CA GLU A 28 2.11 1.65 8.23
C GLU A 28 1.76 2.11 9.64
N ALA A 29 2.38 3.18 10.14
CA ALA A 29 2.04 3.73 11.45
C ALA A 29 0.55 4.11 11.55
N ALA A 30 0.00 4.73 10.49
CA ALA A 30 -1.42 5.02 10.41
C ALA A 30 -2.27 3.73 10.38
N THR A 31 -1.86 2.74 9.58
CA THR A 31 -2.57 1.46 9.45
C THR A 31 -2.58 0.68 10.76
N ALA A 32 -1.45 0.59 11.44
CA ALA A 32 -1.31 -0.01 12.76
C ALA A 32 -2.17 0.71 13.80
N LEU A 33 -2.18 2.04 13.81
CA LEU A 33 -3.03 2.82 14.72
C LEU A 33 -4.52 2.54 14.48
N LEU A 34 -4.95 2.49 13.21
CA LEU A 34 -6.33 2.16 12.86
C LEU A 34 -6.68 0.71 13.25
N ARG A 35 -5.75 -0.23 13.06
CA ARG A 35 -5.93 -1.65 13.37
C ARG A 35 -6.01 -1.90 14.87
N PHE A 36 -5.04 -1.43 15.64
CA PHE A 36 -4.90 -1.75 17.06
C PHE A 36 -5.50 -0.69 17.99
N GLY A 37 -5.51 0.57 17.58
CA GLY A 37 -6.14 1.65 18.33
C GLY A 37 -7.65 1.71 18.15
N LEU A 38 -8.15 1.55 16.91
CA LEU A 38 -9.59 1.61 16.61
C LEU A 38 -10.24 0.25 16.32
N GLY A 39 -9.47 -0.84 16.34
CA GLY A 39 -9.99 -2.19 16.08
C GLY A 39 -10.55 -2.38 14.66
N LEU A 40 -10.11 -1.57 13.69
CA LEU A 40 -10.56 -1.69 12.30
C LEU A 40 -9.96 -2.93 11.65
N ARG A 41 -10.76 -3.71 10.92
CA ARG A 41 -10.32 -4.90 10.19
C ARG A 41 -10.80 -4.79 8.76
N ALA A 42 -9.91 -4.54 7.80
CA ALA A 42 -10.28 -4.30 6.41
C ALA A 42 -11.33 -5.29 5.87
N ALA A 43 -11.22 -6.59 6.19
CA ALA A 43 -12.19 -7.63 5.83
C ALA A 43 -13.64 -7.32 6.23
N ARG A 44 -13.86 -6.71 7.40
CA ARG A 44 -15.18 -6.36 7.94
C ARG A 44 -15.71 -5.06 7.32
N GLN A 45 -14.91 -3.99 7.37
CA GLN A 45 -15.34 -2.67 6.91
C GLN A 45 -15.52 -2.59 5.39
N THR A 46 -14.73 -3.34 4.61
CA THR A 46 -14.80 -3.30 3.13
C THR A 46 -15.59 -4.44 2.52
N ARG A 47 -16.26 -5.27 3.34
CA ARG A 47 -16.98 -6.46 2.88
C ARG A 47 -18.01 -6.19 1.78
N PHE A 48 -18.62 -5.01 1.80
CA PHE A 48 -19.59 -4.62 0.77
C PHE A 48 -18.99 -4.57 -0.65
N LEU A 49 -17.67 -4.36 -0.77
CA LEU A 49 -16.94 -4.38 -2.03
C LEU A 49 -16.86 -5.79 -2.64
N ALA A 50 -17.04 -6.86 -1.85
CA ALA A 50 -16.98 -8.24 -2.33
C ALA A 50 -17.91 -8.50 -3.53
N ARG A 51 -19.07 -7.82 -3.60
CA ARG A 51 -20.01 -7.95 -4.72
C ARG A 51 -19.45 -7.39 -6.03
N TRP A 52 -18.60 -6.38 -5.95
CA TRP A 52 -18.03 -5.66 -7.09
C TRP A 52 -16.69 -6.27 -7.51
N THR A 53 -15.95 -6.85 -6.57
CA THR A 53 -14.63 -7.45 -6.80
C THR A 53 -14.67 -8.96 -7.05
N GLY A 54 -15.86 -9.56 -7.22
CA GLY A 54 -16.01 -11.02 -7.37
C GLY A 54 -15.53 -11.79 -6.13
N GLY A 55 -15.58 -11.17 -4.96
CA GLY A 55 -15.13 -11.73 -3.68
C GLY A 55 -13.65 -11.50 -3.37
N LEU A 56 -12.88 -10.86 -4.26
CA LEU A 56 -11.47 -10.50 -3.98
C LEU A 56 -11.39 -9.39 -2.94
N ARG A 57 -10.51 -9.54 -1.95
CA ARG A 57 -10.29 -8.50 -0.95
C ARG A 57 -9.63 -7.29 -1.58
N VAL A 58 -10.06 -6.10 -1.16
CA VAL A 58 -9.34 -4.87 -1.48
C VAL A 58 -8.27 -4.67 -0.43
N HIS A 59 -7.03 -4.59 -0.91
CA HIS A 59 -5.85 -4.39 -0.10
C HIS A 59 -4.97 -3.33 -0.74
N HIS A 60 -4.39 -2.45 0.06
CA HIS A 60 -3.57 -1.37 -0.48
C HIS A 60 -2.30 -1.91 -1.15
N GLY A 61 -1.78 -3.06 -0.72
CA GLY A 61 -0.72 -3.78 -1.42
C GLY A 61 -1.07 -4.18 -2.85
N TYR A 62 -2.32 -4.55 -3.15
CA TYR A 62 -2.75 -4.88 -4.52
C TYR A 62 -2.76 -3.66 -5.43
N ILE A 63 -3.20 -2.52 -4.89
CA ILE A 63 -3.15 -1.24 -5.60
C ILE A 63 -1.68 -0.85 -5.83
N GLY A 64 -0.83 -1.01 -4.80
CA GLY A 64 0.60 -0.75 -4.88
C GLY A 64 1.27 -1.58 -5.98
N ALA A 65 1.05 -2.89 -5.98
CA ALA A 65 1.57 -3.81 -6.98
C ALA A 65 1.08 -3.47 -8.39
N ALA A 66 -0.22 -3.17 -8.57
CA ALA A 66 -0.77 -2.77 -9.87
C ALA A 66 -0.12 -1.49 -10.40
N LEU A 67 0.11 -0.49 -9.54
CA LEU A 67 0.81 0.74 -9.93
C LEU A 67 2.26 0.47 -10.33
N LEU A 68 2.98 -0.33 -9.55
CA LEU A 68 4.36 -0.71 -9.88
C LEU A 68 4.46 -1.48 -11.19
N ILE A 69 3.52 -2.40 -11.42
CA ILE A 69 3.40 -3.10 -12.70
C ILE A 69 3.18 -2.08 -13.81
N CYS A 70 2.25 -1.12 -13.65
CA CYS A 70 1.92 -0.11 -14.66
C CYS A 70 3.04 0.90 -14.98
N ALA A 71 3.94 1.18 -14.03
CA ALA A 71 4.93 2.24 -14.13
C ALA A 71 5.84 2.21 -15.38
N PRO A 72 6.34 1.06 -15.88
CA PRO A 72 7.23 1.00 -17.04
C PRO A 72 6.57 1.46 -18.34
N TRP A 73 5.24 1.42 -18.45
CA TRP A 73 4.52 1.89 -19.64
C TRP A 73 4.28 3.41 -19.65
N LEU A 74 4.71 4.13 -18.61
CA LEU A 74 4.62 5.59 -18.55
C LEU A 74 5.85 6.24 -19.20
N SER A 75 5.61 6.92 -20.32
CA SER A 75 6.67 7.56 -21.13
C SER A 75 7.31 8.76 -20.42
N SER A 76 6.51 9.55 -19.70
CA SER A 76 6.98 10.75 -19.00
C SER A 76 7.55 10.45 -17.62
N GLN A 77 8.70 11.08 -17.31
CA GLN A 77 9.42 10.85 -16.05
C GLN A 77 8.58 11.18 -14.81
N GLY A 78 7.85 12.30 -14.81
CA GLY A 78 7.07 12.76 -13.66
C GLY A 78 5.99 11.75 -13.23
N PRO A 79 5.02 11.41 -14.11
CA PRO A 79 4.01 10.39 -13.84
C PRO A 79 4.62 9.04 -13.49
N ARG A 80 5.67 8.60 -14.19
CA ARG A 80 6.38 7.35 -13.86
C ARG A 80 6.92 7.36 -12.42
N GLN A 81 7.60 8.42 -12.01
CA GLN A 81 8.13 8.54 -10.66
C GLN A 81 7.03 8.63 -9.60
N ALA A 82 5.94 9.36 -9.88
CA ALA A 82 4.78 9.43 -8.99
C ALA A 82 4.13 8.04 -8.83
N THR A 83 3.96 7.30 -9.93
CA THR A 83 3.43 5.93 -9.90
C THR A 83 4.34 4.97 -9.14
N ILE A 84 5.66 5.06 -9.32
CA ILE A 84 6.63 4.25 -8.55
C ILE A 84 6.59 4.63 -7.07
N PHE A 85 6.52 5.92 -6.75
CA PHE A 85 6.45 6.43 -5.38
C PHE A 85 5.20 5.90 -4.67
N VAL A 86 4.01 6.14 -5.23
CA VAL A 86 2.74 5.72 -4.64
C VAL A 86 2.67 4.19 -4.60
N GLY A 87 3.02 3.52 -5.71
CA GLY A 87 2.99 2.07 -5.82
C GLY A 87 3.92 1.40 -4.81
N GLY A 88 5.16 1.88 -4.73
CA GLY A 88 6.19 1.39 -3.82
C GLY A 88 5.83 1.63 -2.36
N ALA A 89 5.33 2.83 -2.01
CA ALA A 89 4.94 3.15 -0.65
C ALA A 89 3.79 2.26 -0.16
N LEU A 90 2.76 2.05 -0.99
CA LEU A 90 1.63 1.18 -0.65
C LEU A 90 2.07 -0.28 -0.53
N ALA A 91 2.79 -0.82 -1.51
CA ALA A 91 3.22 -2.21 -1.50
C ALA A 91 4.19 -2.52 -0.34
N LEU A 92 5.15 -1.62 -0.07
CA LEU A 92 6.07 -1.78 1.04
C LEU A 92 5.35 -1.65 2.38
N SER A 93 4.48 -0.65 2.55
CA SER A 93 3.68 -0.51 3.79
C SER A 93 2.86 -1.76 4.07
N ASP A 94 2.21 -2.31 3.05
CA ASP A 94 1.44 -3.55 3.13
C ASP A 94 2.29 -4.74 3.60
N ALA A 95 3.45 -4.93 2.98
CA ALA A 95 4.38 -5.99 3.38
C ALA A 95 4.85 -5.80 4.84
N LEU A 96 5.19 -4.58 5.25
CA LEU A 96 5.56 -4.26 6.63
C LEU A 96 4.41 -4.55 7.59
N HIS A 97 3.18 -4.15 7.25
CA HIS A 97 2.00 -4.40 8.06
C HIS A 97 1.80 -5.88 8.32
N HIS A 98 1.81 -6.68 7.26
CA HIS A 98 1.49 -8.09 7.34
C HIS A 98 2.62 -8.90 7.99
N LEU A 99 3.88 -8.60 7.64
CA LEU A 99 5.02 -9.42 8.04
C LEU A 99 5.70 -8.95 9.32
N LEU A 100 5.80 -7.63 9.56
CA LEU A 100 6.53 -7.08 10.70
C LEU A 100 5.61 -6.58 11.83
N VAL A 101 4.32 -6.39 11.57
CA VAL A 101 3.38 -5.88 12.57
C VAL A 101 2.31 -6.92 12.92
N LEU A 102 1.45 -7.31 12.00
CA LEU A 102 0.38 -8.28 12.24
C LEU A 102 0.94 -9.63 12.67
N TRP A 103 1.91 -10.17 11.95
CA TRP A 103 2.40 -11.52 12.26
C TRP A 103 3.01 -11.61 13.66
N PRO A 104 3.95 -10.73 14.08
CA PRO A 104 4.48 -10.80 15.45
C PRO A 104 3.45 -10.52 16.54
N LEU A 105 2.47 -9.65 16.29
CA LEU A 105 1.49 -9.22 17.32
C LEU A 105 0.26 -10.12 17.42
N THR A 106 -0.13 -10.79 16.34
CA THR A 106 -1.37 -11.58 16.26
C THR A 106 -1.14 -13.06 15.98
N GLY A 107 0.09 -13.45 15.63
CA GLY A 107 0.44 -14.82 15.24
C GLY A 107 0.02 -15.20 13.81
N SER A 108 -0.60 -14.30 13.05
CA SER A 108 -0.99 -14.51 11.65
C SER A 108 -0.70 -13.26 10.82
N PRO A 109 -0.17 -13.41 9.60
CA PRO A 109 -0.05 -12.28 8.69
C PRO A 109 -1.39 -11.88 8.07
N GLU A 110 -2.49 -12.63 8.20
CA GLU A 110 -3.81 -12.28 7.61
C GLU A 110 -3.81 -12.01 6.07
N PHE A 111 -2.97 -12.71 5.29
CA PHE A 111 -2.98 -12.68 3.82
C PHE A 111 -4.11 -13.53 3.22
N ASP A 112 -5.36 -13.12 3.39
CA ASP A 112 -6.46 -13.75 2.67
C ASP A 112 -6.79 -12.99 1.39
N TRP A 113 -6.78 -13.71 0.26
CA TRP A 113 -7.12 -13.15 -1.05
C TRP A 113 -8.61 -12.86 -1.24
N ARG A 114 -9.46 -13.54 -0.47
CA ARG A 114 -10.92 -13.48 -0.62
C ARG A 114 -11.58 -13.02 0.66
N TYR A 115 -12.70 -12.32 0.51
CA TYR A 115 -13.53 -11.97 1.65
C TYR A 115 -14.09 -13.27 2.26
N PRO A 116 -14.15 -13.37 3.60
CA PRO A 116 -14.67 -14.55 4.26
C PRO A 116 -16.11 -14.85 3.84
N GLN A 117 -16.35 -16.11 3.47
CA GLN A 117 -17.64 -16.60 3.00
C GLN A 117 -18.45 -17.09 4.21
N GLY A 118 -19.32 -16.24 4.75
CA GLY A 118 -20.20 -16.60 5.89
C GLY A 118 -20.63 -15.40 6.73
N LYS A 119 -21.63 -15.57 7.61
CA LYS A 119 -21.86 -14.59 8.69
C LYS A 119 -20.70 -14.77 9.68
N GLU A 120 -19.77 -13.82 9.74
CA GLU A 120 -18.81 -13.78 10.84
C GLU A 120 -19.61 -13.64 12.14
N GLY A 121 -19.71 -14.72 12.92
CA GLY A 121 -20.15 -14.64 14.30
C GLY A 121 -19.14 -13.85 15.12
N PRO A 122 -19.56 -13.24 16.25
CA PRO A 122 -18.64 -12.47 17.08
C PRO A 122 -17.53 -13.40 17.59
N ARG A 123 -16.29 -13.13 17.18
CA ARG A 123 -15.07 -13.69 17.77
C ARG A 123 -14.23 -12.55 18.29
#